data_AF-A0A1F6AM04-F1
#
_entry.id   AF-A0A1F6AM04-F1
#
_cell.length_a   1.000
_cell.length_b   1.000
_cell.length_c   1.000
_cell.angle_alpha   90.00
_cell.angle_beta   90.00
_cell.angle_gamma   90.00
#
_symmetry.space_group_name_H-M   'P 1'
#
loop_
_entity.id
_entity.type
_entity.pdbx_description
1 polymer ?
#
loop_
_entity_poly.entity_id
_entity_poly.type
_entity_poly.pdbx_seq_one_letter_code
_entity_poly.pdbx_strand_id
1 'polypeptide(L)'
;MKTLAAVNVQYQDCYVGDQKVDCPRAQTGNLTQTSEKLDVLPSVTTLDIRNDVIFTSVLLLVFLSFLLLAILKIKIFGKALSEYIKPIWYFILISILTVFWQYLFGLKIDDNSMALRISQWVWEAMVLASAYKLSKIPGFSYKNMFFLGILYSFIIHGLKVTIRYFFYAKTLWYVSDRFLYGSLLVMLIAGVLGSVFVYLRKRKLS
;
A
#
# COMPACT_ATOMS: atom_id res chain seq x y z
N MET A 1 -32.42 -28.55 13.98
CA MET A 1 -32.80 -27.19 14.43
C MET A 1 -32.45 -27.12 15.91
N LYS A 2 -31.28 -26.59 16.26
CA LYS A 2 -30.82 -26.43 17.66
C LYS A 2 -30.68 -24.94 17.93
N THR A 3 -31.50 -24.47 18.84
CA THR A 3 -31.61 -23.10 19.33
C THR A 3 -30.32 -22.70 20.03
N LEU A 4 -29.74 -21.56 19.63
CA LEU A 4 -28.63 -20.90 20.33
C LEU A 4 -29.19 -20.30 21.63
N ALA A 5 -28.76 -20.82 22.78
CA ALA A 5 -29.07 -20.22 24.08
C ALA A 5 -28.12 -19.03 24.32
N ALA A 6 -28.71 -17.88 24.63
CA ALA A 6 -27.98 -16.68 25.01
C ALA A 6 -27.39 -16.84 26.42
N VAL A 7 -26.09 -16.61 26.57
CA VAL A 7 -25.42 -16.57 27.88
C VAL A 7 -25.63 -15.17 28.46
N ASN A 8 -26.33 -15.09 29.58
CA ASN A 8 -26.58 -13.84 30.31
C ASN A 8 -25.52 -13.70 31.41
N VAL A 9 -24.62 -12.73 31.25
CA VAL A 9 -23.51 -12.51 32.18
C VAL A 9 -23.98 -11.59 33.31
N GLN A 10 -24.50 -12.18 34.40
CA GLN A 10 -24.54 -11.48 35.69
C GLN A 10 -23.22 -11.75 36.41
N TYR A 11 -22.58 -10.65 36.85
CA TYR A 11 -21.25 -10.63 37.46
C TYR A 11 -21.02 -11.79 38.46
N GLN A 12 -19.97 -12.56 38.17
CA GLN A 12 -19.26 -13.58 38.98
C GLN A 12 -19.60 -15.08 38.86
N ASP A 13 -20.74 -15.50 38.30
CA ASP A 13 -21.03 -16.93 38.14
C ASP A 13 -21.57 -17.27 36.72
N CYS A 14 -21.03 -18.32 36.10
CA CYS A 14 -21.45 -18.77 34.76
C CYS A 14 -22.42 -19.95 34.85
N TYR A 15 -23.46 -19.94 34.02
CA TYR A 15 -24.49 -21.00 33.98
C TYR A 15 -24.74 -21.47 32.55
N VAL A 16 -25.02 -22.76 32.39
CA VAL A 16 -25.58 -23.34 31.16
C VAL A 16 -26.89 -24.02 31.55
N GLY A 17 -28.02 -23.40 31.18
CA GLY A 17 -29.31 -23.76 31.78
C GLY A 17 -29.31 -23.43 33.29
N ASP A 18 -29.74 -24.38 34.12
CA ASP A 18 -29.76 -24.23 35.60
C ASP A 18 -28.48 -24.72 36.29
N GLN A 19 -27.46 -25.12 35.52
CA GLN A 19 -26.24 -25.72 36.05
C GLN A 19 -25.09 -24.72 36.11
N LYS A 20 -24.53 -24.51 37.31
CA LYS A 20 -23.35 -23.65 37.52
C LYS A 20 -22.12 -24.30 36.90
N VAL A 21 -21.42 -23.57 36.03
CA VAL A 21 -20.19 -23.99 35.37
C VAL A 21 -19.05 -23.04 35.72
N ASP A 22 -17.82 -23.56 35.71
CA ASP A 22 -16.63 -22.71 35.87
C ASP A 22 -16.54 -21.74 34.68
N CYS A 23 -16.50 -20.44 34.99
CA CYS A 23 -16.31 -19.42 33.97
C CYS A 23 -14.96 -19.66 33.27
N PRO A 24 -14.90 -19.60 31.92
CA PRO A 24 -13.62 -19.68 31.22
C PRO A 24 -12.72 -18.57 31.77
N ARG A 25 -11.57 -18.96 32.35
CA ARG A 25 -10.58 -18.01 32.87
C ARG A 25 -10.19 -17.08 31.74
N ALA A 26 -10.66 -15.84 31.81
CA ALA A 26 -10.13 -14.76 31.01
C ALA A 26 -8.63 -14.69 31.32
N GLN A 27 -7.79 -14.99 30.33
CA GLN A 27 -6.40 -14.53 30.37
C GLN A 27 -6.48 -13.01 30.47
N THR A 28 -6.15 -12.49 31.64
CA THR A 28 -5.93 -11.06 31.90
C THR A 28 -4.71 -10.61 31.10
N GLY A 29 -4.92 -10.35 29.82
CA GLY A 29 -4.17 -9.37 29.06
C GLY A 29 -5.11 -8.20 28.80
N ASN A 30 -4.71 -6.99 29.17
CA ASN A 30 -5.44 -5.76 28.92
C ASN A 30 -5.69 -5.54 27.41
N LEU A 31 -6.72 -6.19 26.87
CA LEU A 31 -7.30 -5.87 25.58
C LEU A 31 -8.53 -5.02 25.87
N THR A 32 -8.32 -3.71 25.86
CA THR A 32 -9.40 -2.75 25.65
C THR A 32 -10.14 -3.15 24.39
N GLN A 33 -11.30 -3.78 24.58
CA GLN A 33 -12.32 -3.93 23.55
C GLN A 33 -12.80 -2.53 23.16
N THR A 34 -12.29 -2.04 22.04
CA THR A 34 -12.99 -1.06 21.21
C THR A 34 -13.18 -1.70 19.83
N SER A 35 -14.38 -2.25 19.67
CA SER A 35 -15.16 -2.44 18.44
C SER A 35 -14.45 -2.32 17.09
N GLU A 36 -14.42 -3.46 16.39
CA GLU A 36 -14.77 -3.61 14.96
C GLU A 36 -14.45 -2.41 14.04
N LYS A 37 -13.22 -2.36 13.51
CA LYS A 37 -12.92 -1.58 12.29
C LYS A 37 -11.95 -2.37 11.39
N LEU A 38 -12.54 -2.96 10.35
CA LEU A 38 -11.89 -3.59 9.20
C LEU A 38 -10.94 -4.76 9.51
N ASP A 39 -11.44 -5.76 10.25
CA ASP A 39 -10.86 -7.10 10.23
C ASP A 39 -11.05 -7.73 8.85
N VAL A 40 -10.02 -7.61 8.02
CA VAL A 40 -9.80 -8.49 6.86
C VAL A 40 -8.68 -9.45 7.26
N LEU A 41 -9.00 -10.45 8.10
CA LEU A 41 -8.41 -11.81 8.18
C LEU A 41 -8.94 -12.55 9.45
N PRO A 42 -9.02 -13.90 9.43
CA PRO A 42 -9.85 -14.70 10.34
C PRO A 42 -9.25 -14.86 11.75
N SER A 43 -10.13 -15.18 12.71
CA SER A 43 -9.90 -15.42 14.14
C SER A 43 -9.09 -16.69 14.48
N VAL A 44 -8.33 -17.22 13.52
CA VAL A 44 -7.47 -18.38 13.74
C VAL A 44 -6.03 -17.87 13.83
N THR A 45 -5.51 -17.81 15.05
CA THR A 45 -4.11 -17.55 15.42
C THR A 45 -3.19 -18.70 14.99
N THR A 46 -3.27 -19.11 13.73
CA THR A 46 -2.31 -20.04 13.13
C THR A 46 -1.21 -19.24 12.45
N LEU A 47 -0.05 -19.19 13.12
CA LEU A 47 1.26 -18.79 12.59
C LEU A 47 1.39 -17.35 12.08
N ASP A 48 1.48 -16.38 12.99
CA ASP A 48 2.13 -15.10 12.69
C ASP A 48 3.67 -15.30 12.74
N ILE A 49 4.22 -16.04 11.76
CA ILE A 49 5.67 -16.10 11.55
C ILE A 49 6.03 -14.91 10.66
N ARG A 50 6.51 -13.83 11.30
CA ARG A 50 7.14 -12.73 10.59
C ARG A 50 8.36 -13.25 9.83
N ASN A 51 8.25 -13.27 8.51
CA ASN A 51 9.31 -13.74 7.64
C ASN A 51 10.26 -12.59 7.28
N ASP A 52 10.82 -11.97 8.33
CA ASP A 52 11.60 -10.74 8.25
C ASP A 52 12.81 -10.88 7.32
N VAL A 53 13.44 -12.06 7.32
CA VAL A 53 14.55 -12.37 6.42
C VAL A 53 14.07 -12.30 4.96
N ILE A 54 12.97 -12.96 4.61
CA ILE A 54 12.45 -12.92 3.23
C ILE A 54 12.05 -11.49 2.84
N PHE A 55 11.30 -10.80 3.70
CA PHE A 55 10.87 -9.42 3.40
C PHE A 55 12.08 -8.50 3.19
N THR A 56 13.06 -8.57 4.08
CA THR A 56 14.28 -7.75 4.01
C THR A 56 15.12 -8.10 2.79
N SER A 57 15.26 -9.39 2.45
CA SER A 57 15.97 -9.83 1.24
C SER A 57 15.30 -9.31 -0.04
N VAL A 58 13.97 -9.37 -0.13
CA VAL A 58 13.22 -8.82 -1.28
C VAL A 58 13.37 -7.31 -1.36
N LEU A 59 13.23 -6.60 -0.23
CA LEU A 59 13.39 -5.15 -0.18
C LEU A 59 14.80 -4.73 -0.60
N LEU A 60 15.83 -5.44 -0.11
CA LEU A 60 17.22 -5.21 -0.47
C LEU A 60 17.45 -5.45 -1.97
N LEU A 61 16.92 -6.55 -2.52
CA LEU A 61 17.03 -6.85 -3.95
C LEU A 61 16.42 -5.75 -4.81
N VAL A 62 15.24 -5.27 -4.44
CA VAL A 62 14.57 -4.15 -5.15
C VAL A 62 15.43 -2.89 -5.07
N PHE A 63 15.92 -2.54 -3.89
CA PHE A 63 16.77 -1.36 -3.68
C PHE A 63 18.05 -1.44 -4.51
N LEU A 64 18.77 -2.57 -4.45
CA LEU A 64 19.97 -2.82 -5.24
C LEU A 64 19.68 -2.77 -6.74
N SER A 65 18.54 -3.30 -7.19
CA SER A 65 18.14 -3.23 -8.59
C SER A 65 17.99 -1.79 -9.07
N PHE A 66 17.28 -0.93 -8.32
CA PHE A 66 17.16 0.49 -8.66
C PHE A 66 18.50 1.23 -8.58
N LEU A 67 19.35 0.90 -7.60
CA LEU A 67 20.67 1.49 -7.47
C LEU A 67 21.56 1.14 -8.66
N LEU A 68 21.58 -0.13 -9.08
CA LEU A 68 22.31 -0.59 -10.27
C LEU A 68 21.79 0.10 -11.53
N LEU A 69 20.47 0.21 -11.70
CA LEU A 69 19.87 0.95 -12.81
C LEU A 69 20.32 2.42 -12.84
N ALA A 70 20.45 3.06 -11.67
CA ALA A 70 20.88 4.45 -11.54
C ALA A 70 22.37 4.63 -11.86
N ILE A 71 23.25 3.82 -11.24
CA ILE A 71 24.71 3.95 -11.36
C ILE A 71 25.18 3.56 -12.75
N LEU A 72 24.73 2.39 -13.24
CA LEU A 72 25.15 1.85 -14.53
C LEU A 72 24.42 2.48 -15.71
N LYS A 73 23.44 3.37 -15.46
CA LYS A 73 22.63 4.06 -16.47
C LYS A 73 22.00 3.08 -17.48
N ILE A 74 21.59 1.91 -17.00
CA ILE A 74 20.94 0.88 -17.82
C ILE A 74 19.66 1.48 -18.42
N LYS A 75 19.50 1.33 -19.74
CA LYS A 75 18.36 1.88 -20.48
C LYS A 75 17.19 0.92 -20.45
N ILE A 76 16.06 1.37 -19.91
CA ILE A 76 14.78 0.67 -19.95
C ILE A 76 13.91 1.38 -20.99
N PHE A 77 13.53 0.64 -22.04
CA PHE A 77 12.79 1.18 -23.19
C PHE A 77 13.44 2.44 -23.81
N GLY A 78 14.77 2.42 -23.89
CA GLY A 78 15.56 3.49 -24.52
C GLY A 78 15.85 4.69 -23.63
N LYS A 79 15.46 4.67 -22.34
CA LYS A 79 15.73 5.75 -21.37
C LYS A 79 16.39 5.21 -20.10
N ALA A 80 17.39 5.90 -19.59
CA ALA A 80 17.98 5.61 -18.28
C ALA A 80 17.05 6.05 -17.14
N LEU A 81 17.19 5.47 -15.95
CA LEU A 81 16.37 5.81 -14.78
C LEU A 81 16.38 7.33 -14.46
N SER A 82 17.53 7.98 -14.63
CA SER A 82 17.66 9.43 -14.45
C SER A 82 16.84 10.24 -15.45
N GLU A 83 16.63 9.75 -16.68
CA GLU A 83 15.78 10.40 -17.68
C GLU A 83 14.28 10.26 -17.37
N TYR A 84 13.90 9.22 -16.64
CA TYR A 84 12.55 9.09 -16.08
C TYR A 84 12.34 10.03 -14.89
N ILE A 85 13.29 10.06 -13.95
CA ILE A 85 13.13 10.76 -12.66
C ILE A 85 13.36 12.27 -12.79
N LYS A 86 14.44 12.70 -13.45
CA LYS A 86 14.87 14.11 -13.45
C LYS A 86 13.79 15.11 -13.90
N PRO A 87 12.91 14.81 -14.87
CA PRO A 87 11.84 15.75 -15.24
C PRO A 87 10.72 15.87 -14.20
N ILE A 88 10.53 14.87 -13.33
CA ILE A 88 9.37 14.74 -12.43
C ILE A 88 9.77 14.56 -10.95
N TRP A 89 11.03 14.81 -10.61
CA TRP A 89 11.58 14.52 -9.28
C TRP A 89 10.79 15.16 -8.13
N TYR A 90 10.26 16.37 -8.35
CA TYR A 90 9.44 17.07 -7.37
C TYR A 90 8.07 16.43 -7.18
N PHE A 91 7.44 15.88 -8.23
CA PHE A 91 6.20 15.11 -8.11
C PHE A 91 6.42 13.80 -7.33
N ILE A 92 7.57 13.16 -7.55
CA ILE A 92 7.98 11.98 -6.77
C ILE A 92 8.16 12.36 -5.31
N LEU A 93 8.87 13.45 -5.02
CA LEU A 93 9.10 13.92 -3.65
C LEU A 93 7.79 14.24 -2.92
N ILE A 94 6.85 14.95 -3.57
CA ILE A 94 5.52 15.23 -3.01
C ILE A 94 4.78 13.92 -2.70
N SER A 95 4.85 12.92 -3.59
CA SER A 95 4.22 11.63 -3.37
C SER A 95 4.80 10.92 -2.14
N ILE A 96 6.12 10.93 -1.98
CA ILE A 96 6.81 10.35 -0.82
C ILE A 96 6.40 11.08 0.48
N LEU A 97 6.42 12.41 0.50
CA LEU A 97 6.02 13.20 1.65
C LEU A 97 4.56 12.97 2.03
N THR A 98 3.69 12.83 1.04
CA THR A 98 2.27 12.51 1.23
C THR A 98 2.10 11.14 1.89
N VAL A 99 2.85 10.14 1.44
CA VAL A 99 2.85 8.81 2.08
C VAL A 99 3.36 8.91 3.51
N PHE A 100 4.47 9.60 3.78
CA PHE A 100 4.94 9.77 5.16
C PHE A 100 3.90 10.47 6.03
N TRP A 101 3.27 11.52 5.54
CA TRP A 101 2.20 12.21 6.25
C TRP A 101 1.05 11.27 6.63
N GLN A 102 0.60 10.44 5.68
CA GLN A 102 -0.48 9.47 5.90
C GLN A 102 -0.21 8.56 7.09
N TYR A 103 1.01 8.02 7.23
CA TYR A 103 1.33 7.06 8.29
C TYR A 103 1.80 7.72 9.59
N LEU A 104 2.54 8.83 9.53
CA LEU A 104 3.02 9.50 10.74
C LEU A 104 1.92 10.27 11.47
N PHE A 105 0.98 10.86 10.72
CA PHE A 105 -0.05 11.76 11.26
C PHE A 105 -1.46 11.32 10.88
N GLY A 106 -1.70 10.98 9.61
CA GLY A 106 -3.05 10.72 9.09
C GLY A 106 -3.78 9.58 9.80
N LEU A 107 -3.11 8.45 10.04
CA LEU A 107 -3.70 7.29 10.73
C LEU A 107 -4.01 7.54 12.22
N LYS A 108 -3.47 8.61 12.82
CA LYS A 108 -3.79 9.00 14.20
C LYS A 108 -5.02 9.90 14.27
N ILE A 109 -5.41 10.50 13.14
CA ILE A 109 -6.52 11.44 13.00
C ILE A 109 -7.65 10.68 12.30
N ASP A 110 -8.44 9.92 13.08
CA ASP A 110 -9.63 9.13 12.70
C ASP A 110 -9.61 8.47 11.30
N ASP A 111 -9.68 7.14 11.24
CA ASP A 111 -9.53 6.35 10.01
C ASP A 111 -10.47 6.72 8.85
N ASN A 112 -11.56 7.44 9.10
CA ASN A 112 -12.48 7.92 8.06
C ASN A 112 -12.31 9.41 7.73
N SER A 113 -11.19 10.02 8.13
CA SER A 113 -10.95 11.44 7.93
C SER A 113 -10.82 11.79 6.45
N MET A 114 -11.48 12.87 6.05
CA MET A 114 -11.36 13.46 4.72
C MET A 114 -9.88 13.72 4.34
N ALA A 115 -9.01 13.97 5.33
CA ALA A 115 -7.58 14.17 5.15
C ALA A 115 -6.86 12.94 4.54
N LEU A 116 -7.23 11.71 4.93
CA LEU A 116 -6.66 10.50 4.35
C LEU A 116 -7.08 10.31 2.88
N ARG A 117 -8.32 10.68 2.54
CA ARG A 117 -8.80 10.66 1.15
C ARG A 117 -8.13 11.72 0.29
N ILE A 118 -8.01 12.95 0.81
CA ILE A 118 -7.32 14.04 0.11
C ILE A 118 -5.86 13.67 -0.14
N SER A 119 -5.15 13.18 0.87
CA SER A 119 -3.76 12.74 0.69
C SER A 119 -3.65 11.58 -0.32
N GLN A 120 -4.67 10.74 -0.44
CA GLN A 120 -4.71 9.74 -1.50
C GLN A 120 -4.80 10.39 -2.90
N TRP A 121 -5.73 11.32 -3.09
CA TRP A 121 -5.84 12.05 -4.36
C TRP A 121 -4.58 12.86 -4.71
N VAL A 122 -3.85 13.37 -3.70
CA VAL A 122 -2.62 14.12 -3.93
C VAL A 122 -1.58 13.26 -4.65
N TRP A 123 -1.25 12.07 -4.14
CA TRP A 123 -0.24 11.24 -4.82
C TRP A 123 -0.77 10.69 -6.16
N GLU A 124 -2.07 10.41 -6.29
CA GLU A 124 -2.70 9.99 -7.56
C GLU A 124 -2.55 11.10 -8.62
N ALA A 125 -2.80 12.36 -8.24
CA ALA A 125 -2.60 13.51 -9.10
C ALA A 125 -1.13 13.68 -9.49
N MET A 126 -0.18 13.42 -8.59
CA MET A 126 1.26 13.47 -8.90
C MET A 126 1.67 12.39 -9.92
N VAL A 127 1.10 11.19 -9.83
CA VAL A 127 1.31 10.11 -10.83
C VAL A 127 0.81 10.58 -12.19
N LEU A 128 -0.43 11.09 -12.27
CA LEU A 128 -1.04 11.53 -13.52
C LEU A 128 -0.32 12.76 -14.11
N ALA A 129 0.07 13.74 -13.29
CA ALA A 129 0.83 14.91 -13.70
C ALA A 129 2.22 14.52 -14.24
N SER A 130 2.85 13.53 -13.63
CA SER A 130 4.12 12.96 -14.11
C SER A 130 3.96 12.27 -15.45
N ALA A 131 2.92 11.45 -15.59
CA ALA A 131 2.57 10.81 -16.85
C ALA A 131 2.34 11.84 -17.96
N TYR A 132 1.58 12.90 -17.67
CA TYR A 132 1.37 14.02 -18.60
C TYR A 132 2.70 14.69 -18.98
N LYS A 133 3.52 15.08 -18.01
CA LYS A 133 4.79 15.78 -18.25
C LYS A 133 5.75 14.94 -19.08
N LEU A 134 5.93 13.67 -18.73
CA LEU A 134 6.81 12.76 -19.46
C LEU A 134 6.27 12.43 -20.85
N SER A 135 4.95 12.34 -21.03
CA SER A 135 4.35 12.12 -22.35
C SER A 135 4.75 13.18 -23.37
N LYS A 136 5.07 14.41 -22.95
CA LYS A 136 5.49 15.50 -23.84
C LYS A 136 6.93 15.36 -24.33
N ILE A 137 7.74 14.49 -23.72
CA ILE A 137 9.14 14.28 -24.11
C ILE A 137 9.18 13.53 -25.45
N PRO A 138 9.95 14.01 -26.44
CA PRO A 138 10.16 13.29 -27.70
C PRO A 138 10.63 11.85 -27.48
N GLY A 139 10.07 10.92 -28.26
CA GLY A 139 10.38 9.49 -28.13
C GLY A 139 9.78 8.81 -26.89
N PHE A 140 9.06 9.52 -26.01
CA PHE A 140 8.37 8.85 -24.89
C PHE A 140 7.22 7.97 -25.41
N SER A 141 7.27 6.67 -25.10
CA SER A 141 6.39 5.65 -25.68
C SER A 141 5.40 5.07 -24.66
N TYR A 142 4.46 4.24 -25.12
CA TYR A 142 3.57 3.47 -24.23
C TYR A 142 4.34 2.55 -23.28
N LYS A 143 5.47 1.96 -23.74
CA LYS A 143 6.33 1.11 -22.90
C LYS A 143 6.96 1.92 -21.76
N ASN A 144 7.35 3.15 -22.05
CA ASN A 144 7.90 4.08 -21.06
C ASN A 144 6.84 4.47 -20.03
N MET A 145 5.58 4.60 -20.47
CA MET A 145 4.45 4.88 -19.58
C MET A 145 4.14 3.70 -18.65
N PHE A 146 4.19 2.48 -19.18
CA PHE A 146 4.10 1.26 -18.37
C PHE A 146 5.22 1.21 -17.31
N PHE A 147 6.47 1.50 -17.71
CA PHE A 147 7.58 1.56 -16.76
C PHE A 147 7.41 2.65 -15.70
N LEU A 148 6.85 3.81 -16.06
CA LEU A 148 6.51 4.86 -15.10
C LEU A 148 5.53 4.37 -14.04
N GLY A 149 4.54 3.56 -14.43
CA GLY A 149 3.61 2.92 -13.49
C GLY A 149 4.32 1.96 -12.52
N ILE A 150 5.25 1.15 -13.02
CA ILE A 150 6.10 0.28 -12.17
C ILE A 150 6.90 1.12 -11.18
N LEU A 151 7.56 2.17 -11.67
CA LEU A 151 8.38 3.07 -10.85
C LEU A 151 7.56 3.68 -9.70
N TYR A 152 6.38 4.23 -10.01
CA TYR A 152 5.50 4.80 -8.99
C TYR A 152 4.90 3.76 -8.05
N SER A 153 4.67 2.52 -8.52
CA SER A 153 4.19 1.43 -7.68
C SER A 153 5.21 1.10 -6.59
N PHE A 154 6.49 0.98 -6.94
CA PHE A 154 7.56 0.79 -5.96
C PHE A 154 7.75 2.00 -5.04
N ILE A 155 7.71 3.23 -5.56
CA ILE A 155 7.88 4.42 -4.74
C ILE A 155 6.74 4.58 -3.72
N ILE A 156 5.49 4.52 -4.18
CA ILE A 156 4.32 4.80 -3.33
C ILE A 156 3.95 3.57 -2.53
N HIS A 157 3.64 2.47 -3.20
CA HIS A 157 3.16 1.27 -2.52
C HIS A 157 4.28 0.51 -1.86
N GLY A 158 5.47 0.44 -2.45
CA GLY A 158 6.65 -0.12 -1.78
C GLY A 158 6.94 0.60 -0.45
N LEU A 159 6.85 1.93 -0.41
CA LEU A 159 7.00 2.69 0.84
C LEU A 159 5.86 2.41 1.83
N LYS A 160 4.60 2.43 1.38
CA LYS A 160 3.43 2.11 2.23
C LYS A 160 3.56 0.74 2.90
N VAL A 161 3.95 -0.28 2.13
CA VAL A 161 4.02 -1.64 2.64
C VAL A 161 5.25 -1.87 3.51
N THR A 162 6.37 -1.20 3.22
CA THR A 162 7.55 -1.18 4.10
C THR A 162 7.20 -0.57 5.46
N ILE A 163 6.50 0.56 5.48
CA ILE A 163 6.05 1.18 6.73
C ILE A 163 5.12 0.25 7.50
N ARG A 164 4.12 -0.36 6.83
CA ARG A 164 3.18 -1.29 7.47
C ARG A 164 3.87 -2.52 8.05
N TYR A 165 4.83 -3.08 7.32
CA TYR A 165 5.57 -4.27 7.74
C TYR A 165 6.38 -3.97 9.00
N PHE A 166 7.23 -2.94 8.97
CA PHE A 166 8.15 -2.65 10.08
C PHE A 166 7.52 -1.93 11.27
N PHE A 167 6.55 -1.04 11.06
CA PHE A 167 6.01 -0.19 12.14
C PHE A 167 4.62 -0.58 12.64
N TYR A 168 3.86 -1.37 11.87
CA TYR A 168 2.49 -1.79 12.23
C TYR A 168 2.34 -3.31 12.35
N ALA A 169 3.46 -4.04 12.45
CA ALA A 169 3.56 -5.49 12.68
C ALA A 169 2.63 -6.31 11.76
N LYS A 170 2.61 -5.99 10.46
CA LYS A 170 1.79 -6.71 9.48
C LYS A 170 2.55 -7.87 8.84
N THR A 171 1.84 -8.96 8.56
CA THR A 171 2.41 -10.18 7.97
C THR A 171 2.87 -9.97 6.52
N LEU A 172 3.78 -10.83 6.04
CA LEU A 172 4.28 -10.80 4.66
C LEU A 172 3.12 -10.87 3.65
N TRP A 173 2.18 -11.79 3.85
CA TRP A 173 1.02 -11.96 2.96
C TRP A 173 0.15 -10.71 2.90
N TYR A 174 -0.14 -10.11 4.06
CA TYR A 174 -0.92 -8.88 4.11
C TYR A 174 -0.24 -7.75 3.32
N VAL A 175 1.07 -7.56 3.50
CA VAL A 175 1.78 -6.47 2.83
C VAL A 175 1.94 -6.72 1.32
N SER A 176 2.07 -7.98 0.89
CA SER A 176 2.06 -8.36 -0.53
C SER A 176 0.73 -8.06 -1.20
N ASP A 177 -0.40 -8.45 -0.58
CA ASP A 177 -1.74 -8.15 -1.09
C ASP A 177 -1.94 -6.63 -1.25
N ARG A 178 -1.61 -5.85 -0.21
CA ARG A 178 -1.75 -4.38 -0.26
C ARG A 178 -0.81 -3.73 -1.26
N PHE A 179 0.39 -4.29 -1.49
CA PHE A 179 1.28 -3.84 -2.55
C PHE A 179 0.63 -4.05 -3.91
N LEU A 180 0.12 -5.26 -4.19
CA LEU A 180 -0.46 -5.61 -5.48
C LEU A 180 -1.71 -4.78 -5.78
N TYR A 181 -2.64 -4.69 -4.83
CA TYR A 181 -3.86 -3.91 -4.97
C TYR A 181 -3.57 -2.43 -5.26
N GLY A 182 -2.65 -1.84 -4.50
CA GLY A 182 -2.25 -0.46 -4.69
C GLY A 182 -1.51 -0.21 -6.00
N SER A 183 -0.60 -1.13 -6.36
CA SER A 183 0.15 -1.06 -7.62
C SER A 183 -0.78 -1.17 -8.81
N LEU A 184 -1.85 -1.96 -8.74
CA LEU A 184 -2.86 -2.03 -9.77
C LEU A 184 -3.51 -0.65 -10.03
N LEU A 185 -3.86 0.08 -8.97
CA LEU A 185 -4.40 1.44 -9.09
C LEU A 185 -3.39 2.40 -9.74
N VAL A 186 -2.13 2.37 -9.32
CA VAL A 186 -1.06 3.18 -9.94
C VAL A 186 -0.89 2.82 -11.42
N MET A 187 -0.95 1.53 -11.76
CA MET A 187 -0.86 1.05 -13.13
C MET A 187 -2.05 1.48 -13.99
N LEU A 188 -3.26 1.55 -13.42
CA LEU A 188 -4.42 2.11 -14.13
C LEU A 188 -4.21 3.60 -14.42
N ILE A 189 -3.74 4.38 -13.44
CA ILE A 189 -3.52 5.83 -13.62
C ILE A 189 -2.39 6.08 -14.62
N ALA A 190 -1.19 5.55 -14.38
CA ALA A 190 -0.06 5.77 -15.26
C ALA A 190 -0.23 5.04 -16.60
N GLY A 191 -0.50 3.74 -16.55
CA GLY A 191 -0.55 2.87 -17.74
C GLY A 191 -1.75 3.12 -18.63
N VAL A 192 -2.96 3.26 -18.09
CA VAL A 192 -4.17 3.49 -18.92
C VAL A 192 -4.35 4.97 -19.19
N LEU A 193 -4.55 5.80 -18.15
CA LEU A 193 -4.81 7.23 -18.35
C LEU A 193 -3.59 7.96 -18.93
N GLY A 194 -2.38 7.65 -18.46
CA GLY A 194 -1.16 8.23 -19.02
C GLY A 194 -0.92 7.85 -20.49
N SER A 195 -1.33 6.65 -20.93
CA SER A 195 -1.25 6.25 -22.34
C SER A 195 -2.16 7.09 -23.23
N VAL A 196 -3.29 7.60 -22.71
CA VAL A 196 -4.13 8.57 -23.44
C VAL A 196 -3.30 9.80 -23.81
N PHE A 197 -2.44 10.32 -22.93
CA PHE A 197 -1.59 11.47 -23.27
C PHE A 197 -0.58 11.17 -24.37
N VAL A 198 0.00 9.97 -24.38
CA VAL A 198 0.90 9.52 -25.45
C VAL A 198 0.15 9.42 -26.78
N TYR A 199 -1.07 8.87 -26.76
CA TYR A 199 -1.93 8.79 -27.94
C TYR A 199 -2.30 10.18 -28.49
N LEU A 200 -2.79 11.08 -27.63
CA LEU A 200 -3.16 12.44 -28.01
C LEU A 200 -1.98 13.23 -28.60
N ARG A 201 -0.77 13.07 -28.03
CA ARG A 201 0.44 13.68 -28.59
C ARG A 201 0.72 13.15 -30.00
N LYS A 202 0.66 11.83 -30.22
CA LYS A 202 0.90 11.23 -31.53
C LYS A 202 -0.12 11.71 -32.57
N ARG A 203 -1.39 11.82 -32.19
CA ARG A 203 -2.46 12.39 -33.03
C ARG A 203 -2.20 13.84 -33.44
N LYS A 204 -1.65 14.67 -32.55
CA LYS A 204 -1.34 16.09 -32.85
C LYS A 204 -0.10 16.27 -33.74
N LEU A 205 0.80 15.29 -33.74
CA LEU A 205 2.03 15.30 -34.55
C LEU A 205 1.88 14.60 -35.91
N SER A 206 0.74 13.94 -36.14
CA SER A 206 0.33 13.35 -37.42
C SER A 206 -0.56 14.30 -38.19
#